data_AF-A0A0R3RK03-F1
#
_entry.id   AF-A0A0R3RK03-F1
#
_cell.length_a   1.000
_cell.length_b   1.000
_cell.length_c   1.000
_cell.angle_alpha   90.00
_cell.angle_beta   90.00
_cell.angle_gamma   90.00
#
_symmetry.space_group_name_H-M   'P 1'
#
loop_
_entity.id
_entity.type
_entity.pdbx_description
1 polymer ?
#
loop_
_entity_poly.entity_id
_entity_poly.type
_entity_poly.pdbx_seq_one_letter_code
_entity_poly.pdbx_strand_id
1 'polypeptide(L)'
;MAVTRLHQFYYFIILIQLFFTIYAVFLPQQQQQQQLVATIDNSNNDNETEYYTTKDLFVIDSLSTVCGNKCPNFCPNPELLNCAELAEDPCECCTVCLHDAGDLCGPGIGACRHPNFCQPKLDQNGIGICSG
;
A
#
# COMPACT_ATOMS: atom_id res chain seq x y z
N MET A 1 54.53 31.18 -1.36
CA MET A 1 53.90 30.27 -2.34
C MET A 1 53.58 28.87 -1.77
N ALA A 2 53.40 28.71 -0.45
CA ALA A 2 53.08 27.41 0.18
C ALA A 2 51.64 27.35 0.75
N VAL A 3 51.09 28.50 1.16
CA VAL A 3 49.77 28.58 1.83
C VAL A 3 48.61 28.31 0.87
N THR A 4 48.70 28.76 -0.38
CA THR A 4 47.68 28.55 -1.42
C THR A 4 47.56 27.08 -1.84
N ARG A 5 48.66 26.31 -1.84
CA ARG A 5 48.62 24.88 -2.14
C ARG A 5 48.04 24.05 -1.00
N LEU A 6 48.29 24.45 0.24
CA LEU A 6 47.69 23.80 1.41
C LEU A 6 46.17 23.97 1.39
N HIS A 7 45.68 25.17 1.06
CA HIS A 7 44.25 25.45 1.04
C HIS A 7 43.51 24.68 -0.05
N GLN A 8 44.11 24.54 -1.24
CA GLN A 8 43.56 23.70 -2.32
C GLN A 8 43.49 22.22 -1.93
N PHE A 9 44.49 21.72 -1.21
CA PHE A 9 44.49 20.34 -0.71
C PHE A 9 43.34 20.10 0.29
N TYR A 10 43.11 21.03 1.21
CA TYR A 10 41.98 20.95 2.16
C TYR A 10 40.62 21.00 1.45
N TYR A 11 40.48 21.86 0.44
CA TYR A 11 39.24 21.92 -0.34
C TYR A 11 38.95 20.61 -1.09
N PHE A 12 39.98 19.99 -1.65
CA PHE A 12 39.86 18.71 -2.34
C PHE A 12 39.45 17.57 -1.40
N ILE A 13 40.00 17.55 -0.18
CA ILE A 13 39.62 16.57 0.85
C ILE A 13 38.15 16.74 1.25
N ILE A 14 37.68 17.98 1.43
CA ILE A 14 36.28 18.26 1.79
C ILE A 14 35.33 17.80 0.68
N LEU A 15 35.67 18.04 -0.59
CA LEU A 15 34.85 17.60 -1.73
C LEU A 15 34.76 16.08 -1.82
N ILE A 16 35.85 15.35 -1.56
CA ILE A 16 35.83 13.88 -1.53
C ILE A 16 34.94 13.37 -0.40
N GLN A 17 35.04 13.95 0.80
CA GLN A 17 34.21 13.54 1.93
C GLN A 17 32.71 13.78 1.65
N LEU A 18 32.36 14.94 1.06
CA LEU A 18 30.99 15.23 0.64
C LEU A 18 30.47 14.22 -0.40
N PHE A 19 31.29 13.87 -1.39
CA PHE A 19 30.94 12.86 -2.39
C PHE A 19 30.65 11.50 -1.75
N PHE A 20 31.51 11.00 -0.86
CA PHE A 20 31.28 9.73 -0.16
C PHE A 20 30.03 9.76 0.71
N THR A 21 29.73 10.87 1.40
CA THR A 21 28.50 10.97 2.20
C THR A 21 27.23 10.93 1.36
N ILE A 22 27.23 11.56 0.19
CA ILE A 22 26.08 11.53 -0.73
C ILE A 22 25.90 10.10 -1.27
N TYR A 23 26.98 9.44 -1.69
CA TYR A 23 26.89 8.06 -2.17
C TYR A 23 26.42 7.08 -1.08
N ALA A 24 26.91 7.21 0.16
CA ALA A 24 26.51 6.35 1.26
C ALA A 24 25.03 6.49 1.65
N VAL A 25 24.43 7.67 1.46
CA VAL A 25 23.01 7.91 1.77
C VAL A 25 22.10 7.54 0.59
N PHE A 26 22.52 7.78 -0.65
CA PHE A 26 21.67 7.54 -1.83
C PHE A 26 21.69 6.09 -2.36
N LEU A 27 22.78 5.34 -2.19
CA LEU A 27 22.87 3.94 -2.64
C LEU A 27 21.92 2.96 -1.91
N PRO A 28 21.76 2.98 -0.58
CA PRO A 28 20.85 2.05 0.08
C PRO A 28 19.37 2.33 -0.22
N GLN A 29 19.01 3.57 -0.60
CA GLN A 29 17.65 3.90 -1.01
C GLN A 29 17.26 3.27 -2.36
N GLN A 30 18.18 3.16 -3.33
CA GLN A 30 17.86 2.52 -4.60
C GLN A 30 17.77 0.99 -4.52
N GLN A 31 18.52 0.36 -3.61
CA GLN A 31 18.47 -1.10 -3.46
C GLN A 31 17.18 -1.59 -2.78
N GLN A 32 16.60 -0.82 -1.84
CA GLN A 32 15.31 -1.18 -1.24
C GLN A 32 14.16 -1.14 -2.25
N GLN A 33 14.19 -0.22 -3.21
CA GLN A 33 13.14 -0.12 -4.22
C GLN A 33 13.17 -1.30 -5.22
N GLN A 34 14.35 -1.87 -5.49
CA GLN A 34 14.47 -3.05 -6.36
C GLN A 34 14.16 -4.37 -5.65
N GLN A 35 14.34 -4.46 -4.32
CA GLN A 35 14.01 -5.68 -3.58
C GLN A 35 12.51 -5.90 -3.36
N LEU A 36 11.68 -4.84 -3.34
CA LEU A 36 10.23 -5.04 -3.26
C LEU A 36 9.64 -5.65 -4.55
N VAL A 37 10.33 -5.52 -5.68
CA VAL A 37 9.93 -6.12 -6.98
C VAL A 37 10.32 -7.60 -7.08
N ALA A 38 11.28 -8.09 -6.28
CA ALA A 38 11.86 -9.42 -6.43
C ALA A 38 11.26 -10.50 -5.49
N THR A 39 10.20 -10.22 -4.72
CA THR A 39 9.61 -11.21 -3.80
C THR A 39 8.27 -11.79 -4.27
N ILE A 40 7.88 -11.56 -5.53
CA ILE A 40 6.79 -12.32 -6.17
C ILE A 40 7.42 -13.38 -7.05
N ASP A 41 7.93 -14.43 -6.42
CA ASP A 41 8.25 -15.66 -7.12
C ASP A 41 7.75 -16.82 -6.24
N ASN A 42 6.54 -17.30 -6.56
CA ASN A 42 6.36 -18.63 -7.15
C ASN A 42 4.98 -19.23 -6.79
N SER A 43 4.00 -19.11 -7.69
CA SER A 43 2.99 -20.17 -7.89
C SER A 43 2.37 -20.05 -9.28
N ASN A 44 3.03 -20.71 -10.23
CA ASN A 44 2.60 -21.23 -11.53
C ASN A 44 1.24 -20.82 -12.12
N ASN A 45 1.33 -20.43 -13.40
CA ASN A 45 0.30 -20.40 -14.45
C ASN A 45 -0.78 -19.32 -14.30
N ASP A 46 -0.57 -18.16 -14.89
CA ASP A 46 -1.13 -17.84 -16.21
C ASP A 46 -0.70 -16.43 -16.65
N ASN A 47 -0.80 -16.20 -17.95
CA ASN A 47 -0.05 -15.22 -18.71
C ASN A 47 -0.77 -13.86 -18.72
N GLU A 48 -0.70 -13.07 -17.64
CA GLU A 48 -1.19 -11.67 -17.64
C GLU A 48 -0.22 -10.75 -16.90
N THR A 49 0.67 -10.10 -17.66
CA THR A 49 1.49 -9.01 -17.13
C THR A 49 0.62 -7.76 -17.05
N GLU A 50 -0.22 -7.69 -16.00
CA GLU A 50 -1.03 -6.51 -15.69
C GLU A 50 -0.12 -5.35 -15.26
N TYR A 51 -0.08 -4.31 -16.08
CA TYR A 51 0.56 -3.05 -15.77
C TYR A 51 -0.25 -2.33 -14.68
N TYR A 52 0.00 -2.65 -13.41
CA TYR A 52 -0.62 -1.94 -12.28
C TYR A 52 -0.19 -0.46 -12.31
N THR A 53 -1.15 0.44 -12.51
CA THR A 53 -0.94 1.88 -12.41
C THR A 53 -0.73 2.25 -10.94
N THR A 54 -0.05 3.35 -10.64
CA THR A 54 0.18 3.84 -9.26
C THR A 54 -1.09 4.01 -8.42
N LYS A 55 -2.25 4.20 -9.07
CA LYS A 55 -3.57 4.21 -8.41
C LYS A 55 -3.97 2.82 -7.92
N ASP A 56 -3.70 1.78 -8.71
CA ASP A 56 -4.01 0.40 -8.36
C ASP A 56 -3.12 -0.07 -7.22
N LEU A 57 -1.84 0.32 -7.21
CA LEU A 57 -0.94 0.10 -6.08
C LEU A 57 -1.42 0.76 -4.78
N PHE A 58 -1.96 1.98 -4.84
CA PHE A 58 -2.56 2.65 -3.67
C PHE A 58 -3.83 1.94 -3.18
N VAL A 59 -4.66 1.45 -4.11
CA VAL A 59 -5.87 0.69 -3.80
C VAL A 59 -5.53 -0.66 -3.17
N ILE A 60 -4.52 -1.37 -3.68
CA ILE A 60 -4.04 -2.65 -3.14
C ILE A 60 -3.44 -2.46 -1.74
N ASP A 61 -2.60 -1.44 -1.53
CA ASP A 61 -2.03 -1.13 -0.21
C ASP A 61 -3.11 -0.75 0.82
N SER A 62 -4.11 0.01 0.36
CA SER A 62 -5.29 0.37 1.15
C SER A 62 -6.12 -0.85 1.54
N LEU A 63 -6.40 -1.75 0.58
CA LEU A 63 -7.11 -3.02 0.81
C LEU A 63 -6.33 -3.92 1.76
N SER A 64 -5.01 -3.98 1.65
CA SER A 64 -4.17 -4.76 2.57
C SER A 64 -4.32 -4.30 4.02
N THR A 65 -4.46 -2.98 4.23
CA THR A 65 -4.67 -2.38 5.55
C THR A 65 -6.08 -2.65 6.09
N VAL A 66 -7.09 -2.62 5.22
CA VAL A 66 -8.48 -2.94 5.59
C VAL A 66 -8.64 -4.44 5.90
N CYS A 67 -8.00 -5.32 5.14
CA CYS A 67 -8.17 -6.76 5.32
C CYS A 67 -7.26 -7.36 6.39
N GLY A 68 -6.17 -6.67 6.78
CA GLY A 68 -5.33 -7.04 7.92
C GLY A 68 -4.84 -8.50 7.93
N ASN A 69 -4.84 -9.15 6.76
CA ASN A 69 -4.57 -10.57 6.50
C ASN A 69 -5.50 -11.62 7.15
N LYS A 70 -6.67 -11.29 7.70
CA LYS A 70 -7.59 -12.32 8.24
C LYS A 70 -9.06 -11.95 8.13
N CYS A 71 -9.86 -12.90 7.62
CA CYS A 71 -11.30 -12.89 7.73
C CYS A 71 -11.76 -12.86 9.20
N PRO A 72 -12.91 -12.24 9.49
CA PRO A 72 -13.48 -12.28 10.83
C PRO A 72 -13.92 -13.71 11.16
N ASN A 73 -13.83 -14.12 12.43
CA ASN A 73 -14.26 -15.45 12.86
C ASN A 73 -15.77 -15.69 12.69
N PHE A 74 -16.55 -14.62 12.58
CA PHE A 74 -18.00 -14.66 12.43
C PHE A 74 -18.42 -13.64 11.38
N CYS A 75 -19.14 -14.11 10.35
CA CYS A 75 -19.80 -13.27 9.36
C CYS A 75 -21.26 -13.01 9.77
N PRO A 76 -21.82 -11.84 9.41
CA PRO A 76 -23.26 -11.60 9.53
C PRO A 76 -24.05 -12.61 8.68
N ASN A 77 -25.25 -12.98 9.13
CA ASN A 77 -26.12 -13.84 8.34
C ASN A 77 -26.78 -13.02 7.21
N PRO A 78 -26.57 -13.37 5.93
CA PRO A 78 -27.12 -12.61 4.80
C PRO A 78 -28.65 -12.54 4.80
N GLU A 79 -29.35 -13.54 5.33
CA GLU A 79 -30.83 -13.54 5.40
C GLU A 79 -31.40 -12.57 6.44
N LEU A 80 -30.56 -12.12 7.37
CA LEU A 80 -30.94 -11.19 8.44
C LEU A 80 -30.47 -9.75 8.16
N LEU A 81 -29.68 -9.56 7.09
CA LEU A 81 -29.23 -8.23 6.68
C LEU A 81 -30.38 -7.47 6.03
N ASN A 82 -30.69 -6.28 6.59
CA ASN A 82 -31.72 -5.41 6.07
C ASN A 82 -31.10 -4.34 5.16
N CYS A 83 -30.75 -4.73 3.94
CA CYS A 83 -30.22 -3.82 2.92
C CYS A 83 -30.76 -4.16 1.53
N ALA A 84 -30.73 -3.17 0.63
CA ALA A 84 -31.28 -3.31 -0.72
C ALA A 84 -30.43 -4.23 -1.61
N GLU A 85 -29.11 -4.23 -1.39
CA GLU A 85 -28.14 -4.98 -2.17
C GLU A 85 -27.09 -5.60 -1.25
N LEU A 86 -26.74 -6.85 -1.56
CA LEU A 86 -25.68 -7.61 -0.90
C LEU A 86 -24.48 -7.74 -1.84
N ALA A 87 -23.29 -7.74 -1.28
CA ALA A 87 -22.05 -8.00 -1.99
C ALA A 87 -21.06 -8.71 -1.06
N GLU A 88 -19.99 -9.26 -1.64
CA GLU A 88 -18.87 -9.73 -0.84
C GLU A 88 -18.11 -8.52 -0.28
N ASP A 89 -17.64 -8.67 0.95
CA ASP A 89 -16.80 -7.66 1.60
C ASP A 89 -15.47 -7.50 0.84
N PRO A 90 -14.72 -6.39 1.05
CA PRO A 90 -13.51 -6.12 0.28
C PRO A 90 -12.38 -7.16 0.47
N CYS A 91 -12.56 -8.13 1.38
CA CYS A 91 -11.61 -9.18 1.67
C CYS A 91 -12.09 -10.56 1.20
N GLU A 92 -13.23 -10.62 0.49
CA GLU A 92 -13.88 -11.82 -0.03
C GLU A 92 -14.16 -12.87 1.06
N CYS A 93 -14.49 -12.41 2.28
CA CYS A 93 -14.68 -13.25 3.46
C CYS A 93 -16.16 -13.47 3.79
N CYS A 94 -16.95 -12.40 3.74
CA CYS A 94 -18.34 -12.39 4.18
C CYS A 94 -19.25 -11.73 3.14
N THR A 95 -20.48 -12.23 3.02
CA THR A 95 -21.55 -11.48 2.36
C THR A 95 -22.06 -10.40 3.30
N VAL A 96 -21.99 -9.15 2.86
CA VAL A 96 -22.33 -7.95 3.62
C VAL A 96 -23.20 -7.02 2.78
N CYS A 97 -23.68 -5.95 3.39
CA CYS A 97 -24.45 -4.93 2.67
C CYS A 97 -23.55 -4.08 1.77
N LEU A 98 -24.08 -3.71 0.61
CA LEU A 98 -23.47 -2.73 -0.27
C LEU A 98 -23.76 -1.31 0.26
N HIS A 99 -22.71 -0.52 0.42
CA HIS A 99 -22.71 0.79 1.05
C HIS A 99 -22.31 1.88 0.05
N ASP A 100 -22.81 3.10 0.28
CA ASP A 100 -22.54 4.25 -0.57
C ASP A 100 -21.33 5.05 -0.05
N ALA A 101 -20.91 6.08 -0.80
CA ALA A 101 -19.76 6.90 -0.42
C ALA A 101 -19.97 7.59 0.95
N GLY A 102 -18.97 7.51 1.82
CA GLY A 102 -19.01 8.04 3.19
C GLY A 102 -19.41 7.03 4.26
N ASP A 103 -19.99 5.89 3.87
CA ASP A 103 -20.32 4.80 4.80
C ASP A 103 -19.08 3.98 5.18
N LEU A 104 -19.20 3.24 6.30
CA LEU A 104 -18.13 2.35 6.77
C LEU A 104 -18.04 1.08 5.92
N CYS A 105 -16.83 0.60 5.69
CA CYS A 105 -16.57 -0.64 4.96
C CYS A 105 -15.47 -1.45 5.64
N GLY A 106 -15.39 -2.73 5.31
CA GLY A 106 -14.41 -3.65 5.86
C GLY A 106 -14.96 -5.04 6.10
N PRO A 107 -14.12 -5.97 6.58
CA PRO A 107 -14.46 -7.37 6.79
C PRO A 107 -15.68 -7.53 7.71
N GLY A 108 -16.75 -8.15 7.19
CA GLY A 108 -18.00 -8.32 7.93
C GLY A 108 -18.78 -7.03 8.27
N ILE A 109 -18.36 -5.87 7.74
CA ILE A 109 -18.99 -4.56 7.99
C ILE A 109 -19.83 -4.14 6.79
N GLY A 110 -19.22 -4.12 5.60
CA GLY A 110 -19.84 -3.56 4.39
C GLY A 110 -18.88 -3.50 3.22
N ALA A 111 -19.45 -3.53 2.02
CA ALA A 111 -18.74 -3.44 0.74
C ALA A 111 -19.11 -2.12 0.04
N CYS A 112 -18.18 -1.52 -0.69
CA CYS A 112 -18.45 -0.24 -1.34
C CYS A 112 -19.07 -0.40 -2.73
N ARG A 113 -20.09 0.41 -3.03
CA ARG A 113 -20.68 0.48 -4.36
C ARG A 113 -19.68 1.07 -5.34
N HIS A 114 -19.43 0.36 -6.45
CA HIS A 114 -18.63 0.86 -7.56
C HIS A 114 -19.14 2.23 -8.05
N PRO A 115 -18.27 3.22 -8.35
CA PRO A 115 -16.81 3.14 -8.46
C PRO A 115 -16.02 3.38 -7.16
N ASN A 116 -16.69 3.44 -6.01
CA ASN A 116 -16.02 3.70 -4.73
C ASN A 116 -15.21 2.49 -4.27
N PHE A 117 -14.13 2.75 -3.54
CA PHE A 117 -13.30 1.72 -2.91
C PHE A 117 -13.23 1.94 -1.40
N CYS A 118 -12.88 0.89 -0.67
CA CYS A 118 -12.78 0.96 0.78
C CYS A 118 -11.43 1.57 1.20
N GLN A 119 -11.45 2.82 1.64
CA GLN A 119 -10.24 3.54 2.07
C GLN A 119 -10.04 3.36 3.57
N PRO A 120 -8.87 2.88 4.04
CA PRO A 120 -8.63 2.64 5.47
C PRO A 120 -8.73 3.93 6.28
N LYS A 121 -9.32 3.84 7.47
CA LYS A 121 -9.36 4.96 8.40
C LYS A 121 -8.06 5.02 9.19
N LEU A 122 -7.47 6.21 9.30
CA LEU A 122 -6.29 6.44 10.14
C LEU A 122 -6.60 5.95 11.57
N ASP A 123 -5.72 5.09 12.10
CA ASP A 123 -5.77 4.50 13.45
C ASP A 123 -6.78 3.36 13.70
N GLN A 124 -7.49 2.85 12.68
CA GLN A 124 -8.42 1.71 12.84
C GLN A 124 -8.16 0.61 11.81
N ASN A 125 -7.41 -0.43 12.22
CA ASN A 125 -7.26 -1.63 11.41
C ASN A 125 -8.61 -2.34 11.25
N GLY A 126 -8.90 -2.86 10.05
CA GLY A 126 -10.16 -3.56 9.80
C GLY A 126 -11.37 -2.67 9.49
N ILE A 127 -11.22 -1.34 9.52
CA ILE A 127 -12.32 -0.40 9.25
C ILE A 127 -11.85 0.65 8.25
N GLY A 128 -12.62 0.79 7.17
CA GLY A 128 -12.46 1.85 6.18
C GLY A 128 -13.74 2.65 5.98
N ILE A 129 -13.66 3.57 5.03
CA ILE A 129 -14.77 4.40 4.56
C ILE A 129 -14.84 4.26 3.03
N CYS A 130 -16.03 4.12 2.48
CA CYS A 130 -16.22 4.11 1.03
C CYS A 130 -15.91 5.49 0.44
N SER A 131 -14.92 5.55 -0.44
CA SER A 131 -14.36 6.78 -0.99
C SER A 131 -13.92 6.55 -2.45
N GLY A 132 -14.12 7.52 -3.33
CA GLY A 132 -13.89 7.39 -4.77
C GLY A 132 -14.15 8.67 -5.56
#